data_AF-A0A950BP83-F1
#
_entry.id   AF-A0A950BP83-F1
#
_cell.length_a   1.000
_cell.length_b   1.000
_cell.length_c   1.000
_cell.angle_alpha   90.00
_cell.angle_beta   90.00
_cell.angle_gamma   90.00
#
_symmetry.space_group_name_H-M   'P 1'
#
loop_
_entity.id
_entity.type
_entity.pdbx_description
1 polymer ?
#
loop_
_entity_poly.entity_id
_entity_poly.type
_entity_poly.pdbx_seq_one_letter_code
_entity_poly.pdbx_strand_id
1 'polypeptide(L)'
;MAERVLMVGAYPIENAIGGGQMRARALRDRYRAHGLEVRYCGVFYKGFYDTWSRDDIPVSAEGAAQILHSPWTGDVICSDQLH
;
A
#
# COMPACT_ATOMS: atom_id res chain seq x y z
N MET A 1 -1.00 -15.87 24.53
CA MET A 1 -0.15 -15.14 23.57
C MET A 1 -1.06 -14.30 22.71
N ALA A 2 -0.71 -13.05 22.40
CA ALA A 2 -1.53 -12.22 21.50
C ALA A 2 -1.50 -12.81 20.08
N GLU A 3 -2.64 -12.82 19.39
CA GLU A 3 -2.71 -13.22 18.00
C GLU A 3 -2.00 -12.19 17.12
N ARG A 4 -1.26 -12.67 16.12
CA ARG A 4 -0.43 -11.85 15.23
C ARG A 4 -1.03 -11.81 13.84
N VAL A 5 -1.14 -10.61 13.27
CA VAL A 5 -1.66 -10.38 11.92
C VAL A 5 -0.59 -9.70 11.07
N LEU A 6 -0.28 -10.30 9.92
CA LEU A 6 0.50 -9.66 8.86
C LEU A 6 -0.47 -9.19 7.77
N MET A 7 -0.51 -7.89 7.54
CA MET A 7 -1.21 -7.29 6.40
C MET A 7 -0.19 -6.97 5.31
N VAL A 8 -0.49 -7.37 4.08
CA VAL A 8 0.34 -7.07 2.90
C VAL A 8 -0.47 -6.24 1.93
N GLY A 9 0.16 -5.21 1.34
CA GLY A 9 -0.49 -4.36 0.35
C GLY A 9 0.47 -3.89 -0.73
N ALA A 10 -0.07 -3.16 -1.73
CA ALA A 10 0.69 -2.68 -2.89
C ALA A 10 1.31 -1.29 -2.71
N TYR A 11 1.22 -0.72 -1.49
CA TYR A 11 1.66 0.63 -1.19
C TYR A 11 1.93 0.82 0.31
N PRO A 12 2.82 1.77 0.69
CA PRO A 12 3.01 2.15 2.08
C PRO A 12 1.80 2.94 2.61
N ILE A 13 1.62 2.94 3.93
CA ILE A 13 0.46 3.55 4.60
C ILE A 13 0.82 4.56 5.71
N GLU A 14 2.11 4.84 5.91
CA GLU A 14 2.56 5.72 7.01
C GLU A 14 2.06 7.16 6.81
N ASN A 15 2.24 7.69 5.60
CA ASN A 15 1.67 8.96 5.14
C ASN A 15 0.60 8.69 4.09
N ALA A 16 -0.46 8.00 4.50
CA ALA A 16 -1.60 7.68 3.63
C ALA A 16 -2.29 8.96 3.11
N ILE A 17 -2.18 9.21 1.80
CA ILE A 17 -2.83 10.34 1.10
C ILE A 17 -3.95 9.82 0.19
N GLY A 18 -3.75 8.66 -0.46
CA GLY A 18 -4.74 8.07 -1.35
C GLY A 18 -5.85 7.32 -0.62
N GLY A 19 -7.04 7.24 -1.24
CA GLY A 19 -8.19 6.52 -0.68
C GLY A 19 -7.90 5.06 -0.32
N GLY A 20 -7.09 4.37 -1.14
CA GLY A 20 -6.62 3.01 -0.84
C GLY A 20 -5.76 2.95 0.42
N GLN A 21 -4.74 3.80 0.50
CA GLN A 21 -3.82 3.88 1.65
C GLN A 21 -4.57 4.18 2.94
N MET A 22 -5.52 5.13 2.92
CA MET A 22 -6.31 5.52 4.08
C MET A 22 -7.17 4.35 4.60
N ARG A 23 -7.80 3.59 3.70
CA ARG A 23 -8.59 2.40 4.07
C ARG A 23 -7.71 1.30 4.66
N ALA A 24 -6.57 1.01 4.04
CA ALA A 24 -5.64 0.00 4.56
C ALA A 24 -5.11 0.36 5.96
N ARG A 25 -4.77 1.64 6.16
CA ARG A 25 -4.39 2.17 7.48
C ARG A 25 -5.51 2.02 8.51
N ALA A 26 -6.74 2.41 8.16
CA ALA A 26 -7.87 2.30 9.06
C ALA A 26 -8.15 0.85 9.49
N LEU A 27 -8.01 -0.11 8.56
CA LEU A 27 -8.14 -1.54 8.88
C LEU A 27 -7.06 -2.01 9.86
N ARG A 28 -5.79 -1.69 9.60
CA ARG A 28 -4.67 -2.00 10.51
C ARG A 28 -4.94 -1.45 11.91
N ASP A 29 -5.32 -0.18 11.98
CA ASP A 29 -5.55 0.52 13.24
C ASP A 29 -6.76 -0.07 13.98
N ARG A 30 -7.80 -0.48 13.26
CA ARG A 30 -8.96 -1.18 13.83
C ARG A 30 -8.59 -2.53 14.43
N TYR A 31 -7.78 -3.34 13.76
CA TYR A 31 -7.32 -4.61 14.32
C TYR A 31 -6.45 -4.41 15.57
N ARG A 32 -5.55 -3.42 15.56
CA ARG A 32 -4.74 -3.07 16.75
C ARG A 32 -5.60 -2.62 17.92
N ALA A 33 -6.66 -1.84 17.66
CA ALA A 33 -7.60 -1.41 18.68
C ALA A 33 -8.35 -2.58 19.36
N HIS A 34 -8.44 -3.74 18.71
CA HIS A 34 -8.98 -4.98 19.27
C HIS A 34 -7.93 -5.86 19.96
N GLY A 35 -6.73 -5.34 20.21
CA GLY A 35 -5.68 -6.04 20.97
C GLY A 35 -4.82 -7.00 20.15
N LEU A 36 -4.93 -6.98 18.82
CA LEU A 36 -4.11 -7.80 17.93
C LEU A 36 -2.73 -7.15 17.67
N GLU A 37 -1.69 -7.98 17.60
CA GLU A 37 -0.36 -7.53 17.16
C GLU A 37 -0.34 -7.48 15.62
N VAL A 38 -0.58 -6.30 15.05
CA VAL A 38 -0.65 -6.14 13.59
C VAL A 38 0.58 -5.43 13.03
N ARG A 39 1.20 -6.04 12.02
CA ARG A 39 2.19 -5.40 11.15
C ARG A 39 1.62 -5.24 9.75
N TYR A 40 1.98 -4.15 9.11
CA TYR A 40 1.65 -3.89 7.71
C TYR A 40 2.94 -3.79 6.91
N CYS A 41 2.98 -4.46 5.75
CA CYS A 41 4.09 -4.43 4.81
C CYS A 41 3.56 -4.11 3.42
N GLY A 42 3.88 -2.93 2.90
CA GLY A 42 3.67 -2.57 1.51
C GLY A 42 4.79 -3.10 0.64
N VAL A 43 4.46 -3.74 -0.48
CA VAL A 43 5.39 -4.05 -1.57
C VAL A 43 5.11 -3.09 -2.71
N PHE A 44 6.06 -2.21 -3.02
CA PHE A 44 5.74 -1.01 -3.81
C PHE A 44 6.91 -0.52 -4.67
N TYR A 45 6.61 0.27 -5.70
CA TYR A 45 7.63 0.99 -6.44
C TYR A 45 8.01 2.29 -5.72
N LYS A 46 9.27 2.37 -5.30
CA LYS A 46 9.81 3.50 -4.52
C LYS A 46 9.62 4.86 -5.21
N GLY A 47 9.64 4.92 -6.55
CA GLY A 47 9.50 6.18 -7.28
C GLY A 47 8.15 6.90 -7.10
N PHE A 48 7.13 6.22 -6.57
CA PHE A 48 5.80 6.80 -6.36
C PHE A 48 5.56 7.31 -4.93
N TYR A 49 6.49 7.10 -4.01
CA TYR A 49 6.28 7.43 -2.59
C TYR A 49 7.57 7.95 -1.98
N ASP A 50 7.51 9.12 -1.35
CA ASP A 50 8.68 9.74 -0.69
C ASP A 50 8.92 9.20 0.72
N THR A 51 7.90 8.58 1.31
CA THR A 51 7.94 8.12 2.70
C THR A 51 7.29 6.75 2.83
N TRP A 52 7.97 5.84 3.52
CA TRP A 52 7.51 4.50 3.86
C TRP A 52 8.16 4.04 5.16
N SER A 53 7.59 3.02 5.79
CA SER A 53 8.08 2.44 7.04
C SER A 53 9.23 1.47 6.80
N ARG A 54 9.95 1.10 7.87
CA ARG A 54 11.00 0.07 7.80
C ARG A 54 10.49 -1.33 7.44
N ASP A 55 9.19 -1.56 7.63
CA ASP A 55 8.55 -2.85 7.38
C ASP A 55 8.07 -2.95 5.92
N ASP A 56 8.09 -1.84 5.16
CA ASP A 56 7.74 -1.82 3.75
C ASP A 56 8.93 -2.25 2.87
N ILE A 57 8.63 -2.91 1.75
CA ILE A 57 9.61 -3.51 0.84
C ILE A 57 9.51 -2.84 -0.53
N PRO A 58 10.49 -2.01 -0.92
CA PRO A 58 10.55 -1.53 -2.29
C PRO A 58 10.85 -2.70 -3.25
N VAL A 59 10.20 -2.71 -4.41
CA VAL A 59 10.50 -3.71 -5.45
C VAL A 59 11.94 -3.58 -5.95
N SER A 60 12.48 -4.68 -6.50
CA SER A 60 13.80 -4.69 -7.10
C SER A 60 13.89 -3.78 -8.34
N ALA A 61 15.11 -3.56 -8.85
CA ALA A 61 15.31 -2.78 -10.08
C ALA A 61 14.58 -3.40 -11.29
N GLU A 62 14.54 -4.73 -11.37
CA GLU A 62 13.82 -5.45 -12.42
C GLU A 62 12.31 -5.23 -12.30
N GLY A 63 11.77 -5.33 -11.09
CA GLY A 63 10.34 -5.06 -10.83
C GLY A 63 9.97 -3.61 -11.12
N ALA A 64 10.83 -2.67 -10.74
CA ALA A 64 10.69 -1.25 -11.07
C ALA A 64 10.64 -1.02 -12.59
N ALA A 65 11.54 -1.65 -13.36
CA ALA A 65 11.53 -1.55 -14.81
C ALA A 65 10.22 -2.08 -15.41
N GLN A 66 9.73 -3.23 -14.93
CA GLN A 66 8.45 -3.78 -15.41
C GLN A 66 7.26 -2.86 -15.11
N ILE A 67 7.24 -2.22 -13.94
CA ILE A 67 6.21 -1.25 -13.56
C ILE A 67 6.26 -0.04 -14.49
N LEU A 68 7.43 0.58 -14.67
CA LEU A 68 7.56 1.78 -15.52
C LEU A 68 7.20 1.54 -17.00
N HIS A 69 7.38 0.32 -17.51
CA HIS A 69 7.01 -0.04 -18.88
C HIS A 69 5.59 -0.63 -18.98
N SER A 70 4.88 -0.77 -17.86
CA SER A 70 3.52 -1.30 -17.86
C SER A 70 2.55 -0.24 -18.40
N PRO A 71 1.73 -0.56 -19.41
CA PRO A 71 0.73 0.36 -19.94
C PRO A 71 -0.42 0.62 -18.94
N TRP A 72 -0.42 -0.07 -17.79
CA TRP A 72 -1.45 -0.01 -16.75
C TRP A 72 -1.01 0.81 -15.53
N THR A 73 0.08 1.58 -15.62
CA THR A 73 0.55 2.47 -14.54
C THR A 73 -0.03 3.88 -14.57
N GLY A 74 -0.85 4.21 -15.57
CA GLY A 74 -1.66 5.42 -15.55
C GLY A 74 -2.81 5.28 -14.55
N ASP A 75 -3.22 6.39 -13.91
CA ASP A 75 -4.48 6.44 -13.18
C ASP A 75 -5.60 5.99 -14.11
N VAL A 76 -6.38 4.99 -13.69
CA VAL A 76 -7.70 4.74 -14.29
C VAL A 76 -8.59 5.88 -13.82
N ILE A 77 -8.64 6.95 -14.61
CA ILE A 77 -9.60 8.01 -14.40
C ILE A 77 -10.98 7.41 -14.70
N CYS A 78 -11.71 7.04 -13.66
CA CYS A 78 -13.14 6.72 -13.77
C CYS A 78 -13.92 8.02 -14.01
N SER A 79 -13.66 8.73 -15.12
CA SER A 79 -14.46 9.86 -15.55
C SER A 79 -15.27 9.47 -16.78
N ASP A 80 -16.59 9.53 -16.59
CA ASP A 80 -17.63 9.77 -17.60
C ASP A 80 -18.16 8.59 -18.44
N GLN A 81 -18.46 7.46 -17.81
CA GLN A 81 -19.50 6.54 -18.33
C GLN A 81 -20.79 6.60 -17.50
N LEU A 82 -21.34 7.81 -17.40
CA LEU A 82 -22.74 8.06 -17.08
C LEU A 82 -23.36 8.90 -18.20
N HIS A 83 -23.51 8.31 -19.39
CA HIS A 83 -24.43 8.77 -20.42
C HIS A 83 -25.01 7.57 -21.18
#